data_AF-A0A429ZFF7-F1
#
_entry.id   AF-A0A429ZFF7-F1
#
_cell.length_a   1.000
_cell.length_b   1.000
_cell.length_c   1.000
_cell.angle_alpha   90.00
_cell.angle_beta   90.00
_cell.angle_gamma   90.00
#
_symmetry.space_group_name_H-M   'P 1'
#
loop_
_entity.id
_entity.type
_entity.pdbx_description
1 polymer ?
#
loop_
_entity_poly.entity_id
_entity_poly.type
_entity_poly.pdbx_seq_one_letter_code
_entity_poly.pdbx_strand_id
1 'polypeptide(L)'
;MIKEKLKILVDSGVIDEDTQNYILKVLQYLLEREVINSIEQADVFLTHLAMADTRRKSNELISSLDDFVLSEIESDPKYWHSKELWQDLNKMVDKDFEEAELDYLYLHIINLLKEE
;
A
#
# COMPACT_ATOMS: atom_id res chain seq x y z
N MET A 1 8.91 -2.54 15.07
CA MET A 1 8.91 -1.43 14.08
C MET A 1 7.56 -1.26 13.38
N ILE A 2 7.15 -2.00 12.33
CA ILE A 2 5.80 -1.78 11.74
C ILE A 2 4.63 -2.30 12.61
N LYS A 3 4.79 -3.46 13.28
CA LYS A 3 3.72 -4.05 14.10
C LYS A 3 3.34 -3.15 15.29
N GLU A 4 4.34 -2.55 15.92
CA GLU A 4 4.15 -1.57 17.00
C GLU A 4 3.51 -0.29 16.47
N LYS A 5 3.95 0.20 15.30
CA LYS A 5 3.36 1.36 14.63
C LYS A 5 1.87 1.13 14.34
N LEU A 6 1.51 -0.01 13.74
CA LEU A 6 0.12 -0.38 13.50
C LEU A 6 -0.68 -0.46 14.80
N LYS A 7 -0.10 -1.03 15.86
CA LYS A 7 -0.75 -1.05 17.17
C LYS A 7 -1.02 0.35 17.71
N ILE A 8 -0.07 1.28 17.61
CA ILE A 8 -0.26 2.68 18.01
C ILE A 8 -1.36 3.35 17.17
N LEU A 9 -1.44 3.05 15.87
CA LEU A 9 -2.49 3.60 15.00
C LEU A 9 -3.89 3.04 15.35
N VAL A 10 -3.98 1.77 15.74
CA VAL A 10 -5.23 1.18 16.26
C VAL A 10 -5.60 1.80 17.60
N ASP A 11 -4.65 1.84 18.55
CA ASP A 11 -4.87 2.36 19.90
C ASP A 11 -5.26 3.86 19.88
N SER A 12 -4.84 4.61 18.85
CA SER A 12 -5.20 6.02 18.64
C SER A 12 -6.47 6.23 17.78
N GLY A 13 -7.06 5.15 17.26
CA GLY A 13 -8.27 5.20 16.43
C GLY A 13 -8.05 5.72 15.02
N VAL A 14 -6.80 5.84 14.56
CA VAL A 14 -6.45 6.27 13.19
C VAL A 14 -6.74 5.16 12.17
N ILE A 15 -6.56 3.90 12.58
CA ILE A 15 -6.97 2.73 11.80
C ILE A 15 -7.79 1.80 12.70
N ASP A 16 -8.62 0.95 12.10
CA ASP A 16 -9.34 -0.10 12.84
C ASP A 16 -8.59 -1.45 12.82
N GLU A 17 -9.07 -2.42 13.61
CA GLU A 17 -8.48 -3.76 13.69
C GLU A 17 -8.52 -4.51 12.35
N ASP A 18 -9.55 -4.29 11.52
CA ASP A 18 -9.67 -4.92 10.20
C ASP A 18 -8.59 -4.41 9.24
N THR A 19 -8.29 -3.11 9.29
CA THR A 19 -7.19 -2.49 8.57
C THR A 19 -5.87 -3.08 9.05
N GLN A 20 -5.64 -3.14 10.37
CA GLN A 20 -4.42 -3.76 10.91
C GLN A 20 -4.25 -5.20 10.42
N ASN A 21 -5.30 -6.02 10.49
CA ASN A 21 -5.28 -7.41 10.04
C ASN A 21 -4.98 -7.52 8.55
N TYR A 22 -5.55 -6.63 7.74
CA TYR A 22 -5.24 -6.55 6.31
C TYR A 22 -3.76 -6.25 6.06
N ILE A 23 -3.19 -5.23 6.72
CA ILE A 23 -1.79 -4.85 6.54
C ILE A 23 -0.84 -5.97 6.99
N LEU A 24 -1.18 -6.69 8.06
CA LEU A 24 -0.38 -7.83 8.52
C LEU A 24 -0.40 -9.00 7.50
N LYS A 25 -1.53 -9.26 6.84
CA LYS A 25 -1.61 -10.25 5.75
C LYS A 25 -0.76 -9.83 4.55
N VAL A 26 -0.81 -8.56 4.17
CA VAL A 26 0.02 -8.02 3.09
C VAL A 26 1.51 -8.15 3.43
N LEU A 27 1.93 -7.77 4.64
CA LEU A 27 3.31 -7.94 5.08
C LEU A 27 3.75 -9.41 5.01
N GLN A 28 2.92 -10.33 5.48
CA GLN A 28 3.20 -11.76 5.43
C GLN A 28 3.38 -12.23 3.98
N TYR A 29 2.48 -11.83 3.07
CA TYR A 29 2.60 -12.16 1.64
C TYR A 29 3.90 -11.64 1.02
N LEU A 30 4.25 -10.37 1.28
CA LEU A 30 5.48 -9.78 0.74
C LEU A 30 6.73 -10.53 1.18
N LEU A 31 6.77 -11.02 2.42
CA LEU A 31 7.87 -11.83 2.95
C LEU A 31 7.88 -13.24 2.33
N GLU A 32 6.73 -13.91 2.29
CA GLU A 32 6.60 -15.28 1.77
C GLU A 32 6.89 -15.39 0.28
N ARG A 33 6.64 -14.32 -0.47
CA ARG A 33 6.89 -14.23 -1.92
C ARG A 33 8.25 -13.62 -2.25
N GLU A 34 9.08 -13.36 -1.24
CA GLU A 34 10.41 -12.76 -1.37
C GLU A 34 10.38 -11.43 -2.15
N VAL A 35 9.26 -10.68 -2.07
CA VAL A 35 9.15 -9.33 -2.63
C VAL A 35 9.99 -8.34 -1.82
N ILE A 36 10.10 -8.60 -0.51
CA ILE A 36 10.93 -7.83 0.41
C ILE A 36 11.86 -8.75 1.20
N ASN A 37 13.04 -8.26 1.53
CA ASN A 37 14.04 -8.97 2.33
C ASN A 37 13.99 -8.59 3.82
N SER A 38 13.38 -7.45 4.14
CA SER A 38 13.19 -7.00 5.51
C SER A 38 11.88 -6.23 5.66
N ILE A 39 11.38 -6.15 6.89
CA ILE A 39 10.11 -5.46 7.20
C ILE A 39 10.24 -3.95 6.94
N GLU A 40 11.43 -3.39 7.17
CA GLU A 40 11.74 -1.97 7.04
C GLU A 40 11.56 -1.48 5.60
N GLN A 41 11.85 -2.33 4.60
CA GLN A 41 11.64 -2.01 3.18
C GLN A 41 10.17 -1.69 2.87
N ALA A 42 9.25 -2.33 3.58
CA ALA A 42 7.81 -2.16 3.39
C ALA A 42 7.17 -1.10 4.29
N ASP A 43 7.89 -0.48 5.24
CA ASP A 43 7.27 0.36 6.28
C ASP A 43 6.45 1.51 5.69
N VAL A 44 7.00 2.21 4.69
CA VAL A 44 6.33 3.34 4.03
C VAL A 44 5.09 2.88 3.26
N PHE A 45 5.23 1.82 2.45
CA PHE A 45 4.11 1.27 1.68
C PHE A 45 2.98 0.77 2.59
N LEU A 46 3.30 -0.02 3.60
CA LEU A 46 2.31 -0.59 4.53
C LEU A 46 1.61 0.49 5.35
N THR A 47 2.31 1.57 5.70
CA THR A 47 1.69 2.71 6.38
C THR A 47 0.72 3.43 5.46
N HIS A 48 1.12 3.70 4.21
CA HIS A 48 0.25 4.33 3.25
C HIS A 48 -1.00 3.48 2.98
N LEU A 49 -0.83 2.18 2.77
CA LEU A 49 -1.94 1.25 2.54
C LEU A 49 -2.91 1.21 3.72
N ALA A 50 -2.41 1.32 4.96
CA ALA A 50 -3.26 1.42 6.14
C ALA A 50 -4.15 2.67 6.11
N MET A 51 -3.57 3.82 5.75
CA MET A 51 -4.30 5.07 5.66
C MET A 51 -5.29 5.09 4.48
N ALA A 52 -4.89 4.56 3.33
CA ALA A 52 -5.75 4.42 2.16
C ALA A 52 -6.97 3.56 2.48
N ASP A 53 -6.80 2.45 3.21
CA ASP A 53 -7.93 1.62 3.61
C ASP A 53 -8.87 2.33 4.59
N THR A 54 -8.33 3.14 5.51
CA THR A 54 -9.15 3.99 6.39
C THR A 54 -9.98 4.98 5.57
N ARG A 55 -9.35 5.70 4.62
CA ARG A 55 -10.05 6.67 3.76
C ARG A 55 -11.12 6.01 2.89
N ARG A 56 -10.80 4.86 2.30
CA ARG A 56 -11.76 4.02 1.56
C ARG A 56 -12.98 3.66 2.41
N LYS A 57 -12.78 3.28 3.69
CA LYS A 57 -13.89 2.95 4.61
C LYS A 57 -14.73 4.16 4.99
N SER A 58 -14.14 5.35 5.07
CA SER A 58 -14.84 6.59 5.37
C SER A 58 -15.42 7.29 4.13
N ASN A 59 -15.16 6.78 2.92
CA ASN A 59 -15.42 7.46 1.64
C ASN A 59 -14.77 8.86 1.56
N GLU A 60 -13.61 9.01 2.19
CA GLU A 60 -12.80 10.21 2.06
C GLU A 60 -12.05 10.17 0.72
N LEU A 61 -12.23 11.22 -0.09
CA LEU A 61 -11.59 11.37 -1.38
C LEU A 61 -10.27 12.12 -1.23
N ILE A 62 -9.26 11.75 -1.99
CA ILE A 62 -8.01 12.50 -2.08
C ILE A 62 -7.83 13.17 -3.44
N SER A 63 -6.99 14.21 -3.48
CA SER A 63 -6.59 14.83 -4.74
C SER A 63 -5.73 13.87 -5.56
N SER A 64 -5.96 13.82 -6.87
CA SER A 64 -5.09 13.11 -7.79
C SER A 64 -3.66 13.65 -7.77
N LEU A 65 -2.71 12.77 -8.09
CA LEU A 65 -1.34 13.18 -8.42
C LEU A 65 -1.35 14.09 -9.65
N ASP A 66 -0.34 14.96 -9.76
CA ASP A 66 -0.19 15.77 -10.95
C ASP A 66 0.24 14.93 -12.17
N ASP A 67 -0.05 15.44 -13.36
CA ASP A 67 0.19 14.75 -14.64
C ASP A 67 1.65 14.35 -14.85
N PHE A 68 2.59 15.12 -14.29
CA PHE A 68 4.02 14.82 -14.40
C PHE A 68 4.36 13.56 -13.60
N VAL A 69 3.91 13.47 -12.34
CA VAL A 69 4.12 12.29 -11.49
C VAL A 69 3.41 11.06 -12.08
N LEU A 70 2.19 11.21 -12.60
CA LEU A 70 1.47 10.12 -13.27
C LEU A 70 2.27 9.58 -14.47
N SER A 71 2.82 10.48 -15.29
CA SER A 71 3.66 10.09 -16.43
C SER A 71 4.93 9.36 -16.00
N GLU A 72 5.55 9.75 -14.88
CA GLU A 72 6.70 9.04 -14.31
C GLU A 72 6.32 7.62 -13.82
N ILE A 73 5.16 7.47 -13.18
CA ILE A 73 4.65 6.17 -12.74
C ILE A 73 4.44 5.24 -13.93
N GLU A 74 3.74 5.70 -14.98
CA GLU A 74 3.42 4.88 -16.15
C GLU A 74 4.64 4.50 -16.99
N SER A 75 5.68 5.33 -16.98
CA SER A 75 6.93 5.08 -17.71
C SER A 75 7.96 4.28 -16.93
N ASP A 76 7.77 4.06 -15.62
CA ASP A 76 8.69 3.28 -14.81
C ASP A 76 8.71 1.80 -15.28
N PRO A 77 9.89 1.18 -15.47
CA PRO A 77 10.00 -0.22 -15.87
C PRO A 77 9.26 -1.21 -14.95
N LYS A 78 8.98 -0.81 -13.70
CA LYS A 78 8.28 -1.63 -12.71
C LYS A 78 6.77 -1.40 -12.70
N TYR A 79 6.22 -0.53 -13.54
CA TYR A 79 4.78 -0.22 -13.55
C TYR A 79 3.88 -1.45 -13.74
N TRP A 80 4.22 -2.33 -14.69
CA TRP A 80 3.42 -3.55 -14.90
C TRP A 80 3.53 -4.51 -13.72
N HIS A 81 4.73 -4.65 -13.15
CA HIS A 81 4.94 -5.48 -11.98
C HIS A 81 4.22 -4.93 -10.75
N SER A 82 4.12 -3.60 -10.61
CA SER A 82 3.38 -2.98 -9.52
C SER A 82 1.88 -3.26 -9.63
N LYS A 83 1.31 -3.25 -10.84
CA LYS A 83 -0.08 -3.65 -11.08
C LYS A 83 -0.33 -5.13 -10.79
N GLU A 84 0.57 -6.01 -11.21
CA GLU A 84 0.47 -7.45 -10.90
C GLU A 84 0.49 -7.71 -9.40
N LEU A 85 1.45 -7.09 -8.69
CA LEU A 85 1.53 -7.21 -7.24
C LEU A 85 0.26 -6.66 -6.59
N TRP A 86 -0.22 -5.48 -7.00
CA TRP A 86 -1.44 -4.90 -6.48
C TRP A 86 -2.66 -5.83 -6.67
N GLN A 87 -2.80 -6.48 -7.81
CA GLN A 87 -3.88 -7.45 -8.03
C GLN A 87 -3.87 -8.58 -7.00
N ASP A 88 -2.70 -9.05 -6.58
CA ASP A 88 -2.61 -10.09 -5.56
C ASP A 88 -2.91 -9.55 -4.16
N LEU A 89 -2.41 -8.35 -3.84
CA LEU A 89 -2.69 -7.69 -2.55
C LEU A 89 -4.19 -7.36 -2.40
N ASN A 90 -4.82 -6.87 -3.46
CA ASN A 90 -6.22 -6.46 -3.43
C ASN A 90 -7.19 -7.64 -3.21
N LYS A 91 -6.85 -8.82 -3.74
CA LYS A 91 -7.63 -10.07 -3.55
C LYS A 91 -7.69 -10.53 -2.09
N MET A 92 -6.78 -10.09 -1.22
CA MET A 92 -6.74 -10.55 0.18
C MET A 92 -7.96 -10.08 0.99
N VAL A 93 -8.66 -9.07 0.50
CA VAL A 93 -9.79 -8.42 1.18
C VAL A 93 -10.87 -7.92 0.22
N ASP A 94 -10.70 -8.09 -1.09
CA ASP A 94 -11.67 -7.74 -2.15
C ASP A 94 -12.20 -6.30 -1.98
N LYS A 95 -11.25 -5.35 -1.98
CA LYS A 95 -11.52 -3.94 -1.72
C LYS A 95 -11.47 -3.15 -3.02
N ASP A 96 -12.37 -2.19 -3.16
CA ASP A 96 -12.33 -1.21 -4.25
C ASP A 96 -11.74 0.10 -3.73
N PHE A 97 -10.59 0.48 -4.27
CA PHE A 97 -9.97 1.79 -4.04
C PHE A 97 -10.32 2.72 -5.20
N GLU A 98 -10.46 4.01 -4.89
CA GLU A 98 -10.62 5.03 -5.93
C GLU A 98 -9.37 5.18 -6.78
N GLU A 99 -9.53 5.70 -8.00
CA GLU A 99 -8.44 5.83 -8.98
C GLU A 99 -7.26 6.64 -8.44
N ALA A 100 -7.53 7.75 -7.75
CA ALA A 100 -6.48 8.57 -7.14
C ALA A 100 -5.64 7.78 -6.12
N GLU A 101 -6.28 6.97 -5.26
CA GLU A 101 -5.57 6.09 -4.32
C GLU A 101 -4.75 5.03 -5.05
N LEU A 102 -5.28 4.45 -6.13
CA LEU A 102 -4.55 3.47 -6.93
C LEU A 102 -3.24 4.04 -7.47
N ASP A 103 -3.22 5.29 -7.92
CA ASP A 103 -2.01 5.94 -8.42
C ASP A 103 -0.95 6.11 -7.32
N TYR A 104 -1.35 6.54 -6.12
CA TYR A 104 -0.44 6.57 -4.96
C TYR A 104 0.06 5.19 -4.55
N LEU A 105 -0.81 4.17 -4.63
CA LEU A 105 -0.42 2.80 -4.34
C LEU A 105 0.61 2.29 -5.36
N TYR A 106 0.43 2.54 -6.65
CA TYR A 106 1.41 2.18 -7.67
C TYR A 106 2.74 2.90 -7.46
N LEU A 107 2.73 4.19 -7.11
CA LEU A 107 3.94 4.93 -6.76
C LEU A 107 4.70 4.25 -5.61
N HIS A 108 4.00 3.91 -4.53
CA HIS A 108 4.62 3.26 -3.38
C HIS A 108 5.10 1.84 -3.67
N ILE A 109 4.35 1.06 -4.47
CA ILE A 109 4.76 -0.28 -4.88
C ILE A 109 5.98 -0.22 -5.81
N ILE A 110 6.01 0.70 -6.77
CA ILE A 110 7.19 0.90 -7.63
C ILE A 110 8.42 1.18 -6.77
N ASN A 111 8.30 2.05 -5.78
CA ASN A 111 9.40 2.36 -4.86
C ASN A 111 9.78 1.16 -3.98
N LEU A 112 8.82 0.34 -3.56
CA LEU A 112 9.07 -0.91 -2.84
C LEU A 112 9.88 -1.91 -3.69
N LEU A 113 9.57 -1.99 -4.99
CA LEU A 113 10.18 -2.91 -5.93
C LEU A 113 11.55 -2.45 -6.42
N LYS A 114 11.95 -1.21 -6.16
CA LYS A 114 13.29 -0.70 -6.51
C LYS A 114 14.32 -1.36 -5.60
N GLU A 115 15.18 -2.17 -6.20
CA GLU A 115 16.40 -2.67 -5.56
C GLU A 115 17.33 -1.47 -5.31
N GLU A 116 17.78 -1.27 -4.07
CA GLU A 116 18.96 -0.45 -3.78
C GLU A 116 20.25 -1.28 -3.97
#